data_AF-A0AA35WMI7-F1
#
_entry.id   AF-A0AA35WMI7-F1
#
_cell.length_a   1.000
_cell.length_b   1.000
_cell.length_c   1.000
_cell.angle_alpha   90.00
_cell.angle_beta   90.00
_cell.angle_gamma   90.00
#
_symmetry.space_group_name_H-M   'P 1'
#
loop_
_entity.id
_entity.type
_entity.pdbx_description
1 polymer ?
#
loop_
_entity_poly.entity_id
_entity_poly.type
_entity_poly.pdbx_seq_one_letter_code
_entity_poly.pdbx_strand_id
1 'polypeptide(L)'
;MEQPKTRTRTQKLLSFHNQRSQIDLDVKGLYGPRAQLVENLHRFQRSTLPPLEDPSCDHHLYWTSPPQTVLVVKKFRDLEVTEKFKTIIAFLVKTLELKVVVELTVLSEKLIEEDSDFPLKELQTWGPE
;
A
#
# COMPACT_ATOMS: atom_id res chain seq x y z
N MET A 1 -0.56 -81.42 2.14
CA MET A 1 0.55 -80.76 2.85
C MET A 1 0.62 -79.32 2.37
N GLU A 2 0.40 -78.40 3.29
CA GLU A 2 0.45 -76.95 3.06
C GLU A 2 1.88 -76.47 2.75
N GLN A 3 1.96 -75.38 1.99
CA GLN A 3 3.02 -74.37 2.13
C GLN A 3 2.35 -72.99 1.99
N PRO A 4 2.37 -72.13 3.02
CA PRO A 4 1.74 -70.82 2.98
C PRO A 4 2.59 -69.83 2.18
N LYS A 5 1.99 -69.13 1.21
CA LYS A 5 2.62 -68.01 0.51
C LYS A 5 2.68 -66.81 1.45
N THR A 6 3.87 -66.52 1.98
CA THR A 6 4.14 -65.33 2.79
C THR A 6 3.97 -64.07 1.94
N ARG A 7 2.93 -63.29 2.23
CA ARG A 7 2.68 -61.99 1.61
C ARG A 7 3.45 -60.93 2.41
N THR A 8 4.65 -60.58 1.96
CA THR A 8 5.44 -59.51 2.58
C THR A 8 4.74 -58.17 2.33
N ARG A 9 4.02 -57.66 3.34
CA ARG A 9 3.42 -56.32 3.33
C ARG A 9 4.52 -55.30 3.61
N THR A 10 5.15 -54.78 2.58
CA THR A 10 6.05 -53.63 2.72
C THR A 10 5.20 -52.41 3.07
N GLN A 11 5.19 -52.02 4.34
CA GLN A 11 4.60 -50.75 4.75
C GLN A 11 5.51 -49.63 4.20
N LYS A 12 5.12 -49.02 3.08
CA LYS A 12 5.70 -47.74 2.68
C LYS A 12 5.31 -46.72 3.73
N LEU A 13 6.28 -46.29 4.54
CA LEU A 13 6.16 -45.10 5.37
C LEU A 13 5.81 -43.93 4.46
N LEU A 14 4.62 -43.39 4.62
CA LEU A 14 4.25 -42.11 4.00
C LEU A 14 4.97 -41.02 4.77
N SER A 15 6.13 -40.59 4.25
CA SER A 15 6.75 -39.36 4.71
C SER A 15 5.93 -38.18 4.20
N PHE A 16 5.21 -37.51 5.08
CA PHE A 16 4.58 -36.24 4.76
C PHE A 16 5.67 -35.17 4.68
N HIS A 17 6.07 -34.84 3.46
CA HIS A 17 6.93 -33.70 3.20
C HIS A 17 6.06 -32.44 3.21
N ASN A 18 6.25 -31.59 4.23
CA ASN A 18 5.49 -30.36 4.39
C ASN A 18 6.01 -29.31 3.39
N GLN A 19 5.41 -29.27 2.19
CA GLN A 19 5.71 -28.29 1.15
C GLN A 19 5.08 -26.94 1.50
N ARG A 20 5.76 -26.14 2.32
CA ARG A 20 5.34 -24.74 2.58
C ARG A 20 6.20 -23.69 1.91
N SER A 21 7.09 -24.06 0.99
CA SER A 21 7.99 -23.07 0.41
C SER A 21 8.66 -23.62 -0.85
N GLN A 22 8.02 -23.44 -1.99
CA GLN A 22 8.59 -22.85 -3.20
C GLN A 22 7.61 -23.11 -4.35
N ILE A 23 7.21 -22.02 -5.00
CA ILE A 23 6.30 -22.00 -6.13
C ILE A 23 7.08 -22.54 -7.33
N ASP A 24 7.14 -23.87 -7.45
CA ASP A 24 7.66 -24.56 -8.62
C ASP A 24 6.47 -24.82 -9.55
N LEU A 25 6.24 -23.91 -10.51
CA LEU A 25 5.11 -23.98 -11.44
C LEU A 25 5.40 -24.98 -12.56
N ASP A 26 5.64 -26.25 -12.21
CA ASP A 26 5.50 -27.32 -13.20
C ASP A 26 4.00 -27.63 -13.38
N VAL A 27 3.43 -27.01 -14.41
CA VAL A 27 1.99 -27.11 -14.75
C VAL A 27 1.56 -28.56 -14.99
N LYS A 28 2.49 -29.46 -15.40
CA LYS A 28 2.18 -30.89 -15.58
C LYS A 28 2.01 -31.64 -14.26
N GLY A 29 2.70 -31.20 -13.20
CA GLY A 29 2.53 -31.74 -11.85
C GLY A 29 1.26 -31.25 -11.16
N LEU A 30 0.76 -30.06 -11.52
CA LEU A 30 -0.33 -29.39 -10.82
C LEU A 30 -1.74 -29.93 -11.16
N TYR A 31 -1.97 -30.38 -12.40
CA TYR A 31 -3.31 -30.78 -12.88
C TYR A 31 -3.44 -32.28 -13.22
N GLY A 32 -2.36 -33.06 -13.15
CA GLY A 32 -2.35 -34.49 -13.47
C GLY A 32 -2.27 -34.80 -14.98
N PRO A 33 -2.19 -36.09 -15.37
CA PRO A 33 -1.73 -36.50 -16.70
C PRO A 33 -2.72 -36.23 -17.86
N ARG A 34 -3.94 -35.77 -17.56
CA ARG A 34 -5.02 -35.58 -18.54
C ARG A 34 -5.65 -34.19 -18.54
N ALA A 35 -5.20 -33.30 -17.68
CA ALA A 35 -5.74 -31.95 -17.60
C ALA A 35 -4.64 -30.92 -17.87
N GLN A 36 -5.01 -29.88 -18.59
CA GLN A 36 -4.15 -28.76 -18.93
C GLN A 36 -4.96 -27.48 -18.85
N LEU A 37 -4.38 -26.43 -18.27
CA LEU A 37 -4.93 -25.09 -18.35
C LEU A 37 -4.73 -24.55 -19.78
N VAL A 38 -5.81 -24.22 -20.47
CA VAL A 38 -5.75 -23.56 -21.78
C VAL A 38 -5.79 -22.05 -21.54
N GLU A 39 -4.63 -21.40 -21.66
CA GLU A 39 -4.52 -19.94 -21.59
C GLU A 39 -5.11 -19.31 -22.85
N ASN A 40 -6.32 -18.75 -22.72
CA ASN A 40 -7.01 -18.09 -23.82
C ASN A 40 -6.60 -16.61 -23.91
N LEU A 41 -5.39 -16.34 -24.39
CA LEU A 41 -4.82 -14.99 -24.48
C LEU A 41 -5.74 -14.01 -25.24
N HIS A 42 -6.44 -14.50 -26.27
CA HIS A 42 -7.38 -13.69 -27.07
C HIS A 42 -8.67 -13.27 -26.33
N ARG A 43 -9.02 -13.91 -25.20
CA ARG A 43 -10.15 -13.45 -24.35
C ARG A 43 -9.73 -12.25 -23.50
N PHE A 44 -8.47 -12.19 -23.07
CA PHE A 44 -7.90 -11.07 -22.33
C PHE A 44 -7.56 -9.89 -23.26
N GLN A 45 -7.16 -10.13 -24.51
CA GLN A 45 -6.95 -9.06 -25.50
C GLN A 45 -8.25 -8.37 -25.96
N ARG A 46 -9.42 -8.97 -25.71
CA ARG A 46 -10.74 -8.37 -25.99
C ARG A 46 -11.35 -7.62 -24.82
N SER A 47 -10.75 -7.66 -23.62
CA SER A 47 -11.19 -6.74 -22.57
C SER A 47 -10.66 -5.35 -22.93
N THR A 48 -11.56 -4.44 -23.30
CA THR A 48 -11.32 -2.99 -23.39
C THR A 48 -10.98 -2.36 -22.03
N LEU A 49 -10.69 -3.18 -21.01
CA LEU A 49 -10.38 -2.75 -19.67
C LEU A 49 -8.85 -2.60 -19.56
N PRO A 50 -8.37 -1.53 -18.91
CA PRO A 50 -6.96 -1.37 -18.62
C PRO A 50 -6.44 -2.56 -17.77
N PRO A 51 -5.17 -2.95 -17.94
CA PRO A 51 -4.56 -3.99 -17.12
C PRO A 51 -4.61 -3.59 -15.64
N LEU A 52 -4.96 -4.55 -14.78
CA LEU A 52 -4.99 -4.35 -13.33
C LEU A 52 -3.55 -4.23 -12.81
N GLU A 53 -3.23 -3.13 -12.16
CA GLU A 53 -1.96 -2.97 -11.44
C GLU A 53 -1.98 -3.80 -10.15
N ASP A 54 -0.85 -4.43 -9.83
CA ASP A 54 -0.71 -5.18 -8.59
C ASP A 54 -0.51 -4.20 -7.41
N PRO A 55 -1.39 -4.21 -6.38
CA PRO A 55 -1.30 -3.34 -5.21
C PRO A 55 0.01 -3.48 -4.41
N SER A 56 0.74 -4.57 -4.62
CA SER A 56 2.01 -4.89 -3.95
C SER A 56 3.23 -4.59 -4.82
N CYS A 57 3.02 -4.30 -6.10
CA CYS A 57 4.09 -3.86 -6.99
C CYS A 57 4.30 -2.35 -6.88
N ASP A 58 5.38 -1.91 -7.50
CA ASP A 58 6.05 -0.63 -7.32
C ASP A 58 5.15 0.63 -7.51
N HIS A 59 4.39 1.00 -6.48
CA HIS A 59 3.57 2.21 -6.42
C HIS A 59 4.40 3.44 -6.04
N HIS A 60 5.51 3.64 -6.76
CA HIS A 60 6.27 4.87 -6.62
C HIS A 60 5.43 6.06 -7.12
N LEU A 61 5.37 7.08 -6.28
CA LEU A 61 4.70 8.32 -6.62
C LEU A 61 5.65 9.16 -7.48
N TYR A 62 5.27 9.38 -8.74
CA TYR A 62 6.03 10.20 -9.67
C TYR A 62 5.32 11.53 -9.91
N TRP A 63 6.02 12.62 -9.64
CA TRP A 63 5.55 13.96 -9.95
C TRP A 63 6.01 14.35 -11.36
N THR A 64 5.05 14.62 -12.26
CA THR A 64 5.38 15.18 -13.59
C THR A 64 5.96 16.60 -13.48
N SER A 65 5.55 17.33 -12.45
CA SER A 65 6.09 18.63 -12.05
C SER A 65 6.17 18.72 -10.53
N PRO A 66 7.17 19.42 -9.95
CA PRO A 66 7.27 19.56 -8.50
C PRO A 66 5.98 20.14 -7.88
N PRO A 67 5.51 19.60 -6.75
CA PRO A 67 4.34 20.15 -6.07
C PRO A 67 4.64 21.56 -5.55
N GLN A 68 3.74 22.50 -5.80
CA GLN A 68 3.87 23.90 -5.36
C GLN A 68 2.94 24.24 -4.19
N THR A 69 1.93 23.42 -3.95
CA THR A 69 0.88 23.66 -2.95
C THR A 69 0.61 22.40 -2.17
N VAL A 70 0.50 22.55 -0.85
CA VAL A 70 0.29 21.44 0.09
C VAL A 70 -0.87 21.79 1.01
N LEU A 71 -1.83 20.88 1.11
CA LEU A 71 -2.87 20.91 2.14
C LEU A 71 -2.36 20.21 3.38
N VAL A 72 -2.34 20.91 4.51
CA VAL A 72 -1.94 20.33 5.80
C VAL A 72 -3.16 20.22 6.69
N VAL A 73 -3.53 18.97 7.01
CA VAL A 73 -4.64 18.65 7.89
C VAL A 73 -4.08 18.07 9.18
N LYS A 74 -4.59 18.52 10.32
CA LYS A 74 -4.19 18.01 11.64
C LYS A 74 -5.39 17.46 12.41
N LYS A 75 -5.10 16.61 13.39
CA LYS A 75 -6.10 16.16 14.36
C LYS A 75 -6.48 17.32 15.29
N PHE A 76 -7.79 17.50 15.48
CA PHE A 76 -8.33 18.59 16.29
C PHE A 76 -8.05 18.38 17.79
N ARG A 77 -7.70 19.46 18.50
CA ARG A 77 -7.45 19.49 19.96
C ARG A 77 -6.40 18.49 20.49
N ASP A 78 -5.44 18.13 19.65
CA ASP A 78 -4.32 17.27 20.04
C ASP A 78 -3.05 18.12 20.17
N LEU A 79 -2.56 18.29 21.40
CA LEU A 79 -1.43 19.19 21.72
C LEU A 79 -0.13 18.71 21.08
N GLU A 80 0.14 17.41 21.13
CA GLU A 80 1.35 16.82 20.53
C GLU A 80 1.35 17.04 19.02
N VAL A 81 0.21 16.80 18.37
CA VAL A 81 0.06 17.04 16.93
C VAL A 81 0.17 18.52 16.59
N THR A 82 -0.30 19.43 17.46
CA THR A 82 -0.24 20.88 17.21
C THR A 82 1.20 21.40 17.19
N GLU A 83 2.06 20.92 18.08
CA GLU A 83 3.49 21.29 18.07
C GLU A 83 4.22 20.75 16.83
N LYS A 84 3.93 19.51 16.43
CA LYS A 84 4.46 18.94 15.18
C LYS A 84 3.95 19.69 13.96
N PHE A 85 2.67 20.08 13.96
CA PHE A 85 2.06 20.87 12.91
C PHE A 85 2.79 22.20 12.72
N LYS A 86 3.02 22.97 13.79
CA LYS A 86 3.80 24.23 13.72
C LYS A 86 5.17 24.04 13.08
N THR A 87 5.87 22.99 13.51
CA THR A 87 7.21 22.65 12.99
C THR A 87 7.17 22.35 11.49
N ILE A 88 6.21 21.54 11.05
CA ILE A 88 6.05 21.16 9.63
C ILE A 88 5.69 22.40 8.81
N ILE A 89 4.74 23.20 9.24
CA ILE A 89 4.32 24.42 8.53
C ILE A 89 5.51 25.37 8.35
N ALA A 90 6.27 25.63 9.41
CA ALA A 90 7.45 26.46 9.34
C ALA A 90 8.49 25.92 8.34
N PHE A 91 8.71 24.61 8.30
CA PHE A 91 9.60 23.98 7.33
C PHE A 91 9.08 24.12 5.88
N LEU A 92 7.81 23.81 5.64
CA LEU A 92 7.21 23.88 4.30
C LEU A 92 7.24 25.31 3.73
N VAL A 93 6.97 26.31 4.56
CA VAL A 93 6.98 27.72 4.15
C VAL A 93 8.40 28.27 4.04
N LYS A 94 9.24 28.11 5.08
CA LYS A 94 10.56 28.78 5.14
C LYS A 94 11.65 28.05 4.37
N THR A 95 11.57 26.73 4.25
CA THR A 95 12.64 25.91 3.65
C THR A 95 12.28 25.44 2.25
N LEU A 96 11.02 25.04 2.03
CA LEU A 96 10.56 24.55 0.72
C LEU A 96 9.83 25.61 -0.11
N GLU A 97 9.56 26.78 0.46
CA GLU A 97 8.86 27.90 -0.20
C GLU A 97 7.52 27.48 -0.86
N LEU A 98 6.83 26.51 -0.24
CA LEU A 98 5.57 25.98 -0.74
C LEU A 98 4.39 26.83 -0.27
N LYS A 99 3.34 26.88 -1.09
CA LYS A 99 2.05 27.44 -0.67
C LYS A 99 1.36 26.44 0.24
N VAL A 100 1.10 26.85 1.47
CA VAL A 100 0.49 25.97 2.46
C VAL A 100 -0.95 26.37 2.69
N VAL A 101 -1.84 25.39 2.53
CA VAL A 101 -3.28 25.53 2.74
C VAL A 101 -3.67 24.78 4.01
N VAL A 102 -4.45 25.41 4.86
CA VAL A 102 -4.95 24.85 6.13
C VAL A 102 -6.44 25.09 6.28
N GLU A 103 -7.12 24.30 7.13
CA GLU A 103 -8.52 24.56 7.44
C GLU A 103 -8.68 25.85 8.26
N LEU A 104 -9.72 26.64 8.00
CA LEU A 104 -9.97 27.91 8.72
C LEU A 104 -10.03 27.72 10.24
N THR A 105 -10.65 26.64 10.71
CA THR A 105 -10.83 26.33 12.13
C THR A 105 -9.51 26.12 12.87
N VAL A 106 -8.45 25.71 12.17
CA VAL A 106 -7.11 25.49 12.73
C VAL A 106 -6.45 26.81 13.08
N LEU A 107 -6.68 27.87 12.29
CA LEU A 107 -6.11 29.20 12.55
C LEU A 107 -6.72 29.86 13.79
N SER A 108 -7.96 29.49 14.14
CA SER A 108 -8.66 29.98 15.33
C SER A 108 -8.34 29.18 16.61
N GLU A 109 -7.41 28.22 16.57
CA GLU A 109 -7.00 27.51 17.76
C GLU A 109 -6.05 28.38 18.61
N LYS A 110 -6.35 28.53 19.91
CA LYS A 110 -5.58 29.37 20.84
C LYS A 110 -4.05 29.16 20.76
N LEU A 111 -3.61 27.90 20.71
CA LEU A 111 -2.19 27.58 20.67
C LEU A 111 -1.49 28.05 19.38
N ILE A 112 -2.25 28.26 18.31
CA ILE A 112 -1.76 28.74 17.01
C ILE A 112 -1.92 30.26 16.92
N GLU A 113 -3.04 30.80 17.40
CA GLU A 113 -3.34 32.24 17.39
C GLU A 113 -2.41 33.03 18.33
N GLU A 114 -2.07 32.47 19.50
CA GLU A 114 -1.19 33.12 20.48
C GLU A 114 0.31 33.01 20.12
N ASP A 115 0.67 32.22 19.11
CA ASP A 115 2.05 31.99 18.70
C ASP A 115 2.52 33.05 17.70
N SER A 116 3.37 33.97 18.16
CA SER A 116 3.90 35.07 17.34
C SER A 116 4.81 34.64 16.21
N ASP A 117 5.47 33.49 16.35
CA ASP A 117 6.47 32.99 15.39
C ASP A 117 5.83 32.13 14.30
N PHE A 118 4.53 31.83 14.44
CA PHE A 118 3.77 31.07 13.48
C PHE A 118 3.43 31.93 12.25
N PRO A 119 3.71 31.45 11.02
CA PRO A 119 3.60 32.25 9.79
C PRO A 119 2.15 32.40 9.32
N LEU A 120 1.28 33.03 10.12
CA LEU A 120 -0.16 33.16 9.83
C LEU A 120 -0.45 33.87 8.51
N LYS A 121 0.39 34.84 8.11
CA LYS A 121 0.15 35.69 6.94
C LYS A 121 0.45 34.97 5.63
N GLU A 122 1.29 33.95 5.69
CA GLU A 122 1.74 33.17 4.55
C GLU A 122 0.81 31.98 4.24
N LEU A 123 -0.15 31.68 5.13
CA LEU A 123 -1.08 30.56 4.98
C LEU A 123 -2.34 30.95 4.22
N GLN A 124 -2.82 30.01 3.42
CA GLN A 124 -4.12 30.08 2.76
C GLN A 124 -5.13 29.20 3.50
N THR A 125 -6.40 29.59 3.50
CA THR A 125 -7.47 28.82 4.13
C THR A 125 -8.23 27.98 3.11
N TRP A 126 -8.61 26.77 3.52
CA TRP A 126 -9.55 25.91 2.80
C TRP A 126 -10.88 25.87 3.53
N GLY A 127 -11.96 26.24 2.84
CA GLY A 127 -13.34 26.26 3.36
C GLY A 127 -14.20 27.30 2.66
N PRO A 128 -15.54 27.25 2.80
CA PRO A 128 -16.41 28.32 2.32
C PRO A 128 -16.15 29.61 3.12
N GLU A 129 -16.12 30.74 2.42
CA GLU A 129 -16.02 32.09 3.01
C GLU A 129 -17.20 32.42 3.94
#